data_AF-N1VUB6-F1
#
_entry.id   AF-N1VUB6-F1
#
_cell.length_a   1.000
_cell.length_b   1.000
_cell.length_c   1.000
_cell.angle_alpha   90.00
_cell.angle_beta   90.00
_cell.angle_gamma   90.00
#
_symmetry.space_group_name_H-M   'P 1'
#
loop_
_entity.id
_entity.type
_entity.pdbx_description
1 polymer ?
#
loop_
_entity_poly.entity_id
_entity_poly.type
_entity_poly.pdbx_seq_one_letter_code
_entity_poly.pdbx_strand_id
1 'polypeptide(L)'
;MIKDYSNLTVKLFSILMQYSKIDKIGYIEAEYFGGSGSQSAILFDDGVVIFESISKQNSINKLLKKIGVKKKLFQDRFDYIGLNKFRKTEEWIK
;
A
#
# COMPACT_ATOMS: atom_id res chain seq x y z
N MET A 1 -16.74 10.83 1.02
CA MET A 1 -15.38 10.91 1.61
C MET A 1 -15.00 9.50 2.00
N ILE A 2 -13.90 8.96 1.49
CA ILE A 2 -13.37 7.69 1.96
C ILE A 2 -12.77 8.03 3.32
N LYS A 3 -13.51 7.74 4.40
CA LYS A 3 -13.39 8.47 5.68
C LYS A 3 -12.04 8.27 6.39
N ASP A 4 -11.28 7.26 6.01
CA ASP A 4 -10.12 6.80 6.78
C ASP A 4 -8.80 6.76 5.99
N TYR A 5 -8.76 7.45 4.85
CA TYR A 5 -7.55 7.67 4.05
C TYR A 5 -7.27 9.17 3.97
N SER A 6 -6.04 9.56 4.28
CA SER A 6 -5.60 10.95 4.36
C SER A 6 -5.42 11.57 2.96
N ASN A 7 -5.05 10.76 1.96
CA ASN A 7 -4.67 11.22 0.61
C ASN A 7 -5.55 10.62 -0.50
N LEU A 8 -6.38 9.62 -0.21
CA LEU A 8 -7.26 8.99 -1.19
C LEU A 8 -8.52 9.84 -1.47
N THR A 9 -8.39 10.76 -2.43
CA THR A 9 -9.51 11.57 -2.91
C THR A 9 -10.52 10.74 -3.71
N VAL A 10 -11.76 11.24 -3.83
CA VAL A 10 -12.81 10.60 -4.66
C VAL A 10 -12.35 10.44 -6.12
N LYS A 11 -11.69 11.46 -6.69
CA LYS A 11 -11.18 11.40 -8.06
C LYS A 11 -10.11 10.32 -8.22
N LEU A 12 -9.17 10.23 -7.28
CA LEU A 12 -8.15 9.18 -7.31
C LEU A 12 -8.78 7.80 -7.18
N PHE A 13 -9.74 7.62 -6.26
CA PHE A 13 -10.47 6.35 -6.13
C PHE A 13 -11.17 5.94 -7.43
N SER A 14 -11.86 6.87 -8.11
CA SER A 14 -12.50 6.59 -9.39
C SER A 14 -11.50 6.17 -10.47
N ILE A 15 -10.32 6.82 -10.51
CA ILE A 15 -9.22 6.44 -11.42
C ILE A 15 -8.74 5.02 -11.10
N LEU A 16 -8.46 4.71 -9.84
CA LEU A 16 -7.98 3.38 -9.44
C LEU A 16 -9.00 2.28 -9.77
N MET A 17 -10.29 2.54 -9.56
CA MET A 17 -11.38 1.64 -9.96
C MET A 17 -11.50 1.47 -11.48
N GLN A 18 -11.28 2.53 -12.26
CA GLN A 18 -11.34 2.42 -13.73
C GLN A 18 -10.17 1.57 -14.26
N TYR A 19 -8.95 1.85 -13.79
CA TYR A 19 -7.76 1.15 -14.27
C TYR A 19 -7.64 -0.26 -13.69
N SER A 20 -8.30 -0.57 -12.57
CA SER A 20 -8.32 -1.93 -12.03
C SER A 20 -9.05 -2.94 -12.92
N LYS A 21 -9.78 -2.48 -13.94
CA LYS A 21 -10.33 -3.33 -15.01
C LYS A 21 -9.26 -3.89 -15.96
N ILE A 22 -8.07 -3.31 -15.98
CA ILE A 22 -6.95 -3.76 -16.82
C ILE A 22 -6.11 -4.77 -16.05
N ASP A 23 -5.71 -4.43 -14.82
CA ASP A 23 -4.98 -5.30 -13.92
C ASP A 23 -5.18 -4.84 -12.46
N LYS A 24 -4.82 -5.68 -11.49
CA LYS A 24 -4.94 -5.36 -10.06
C LYS A 24 -4.17 -4.10 -9.70
N ILE A 25 -4.81 -3.23 -8.93
CA ILE A 25 -4.18 -2.00 -8.42
C ILE A 25 -4.24 -2.01 -6.90
N GLY A 26 -3.06 -1.93 -6.28
CA GLY A 26 -2.93 -1.72 -4.85
C GLY A 26 -2.61 -0.26 -4.54
N TYR A 27 -3.37 0.34 -3.63
CA TYR A 27 -3.08 1.65 -3.06
C TYR A 27 -2.73 1.50 -1.58
N ILE A 28 -1.71 2.22 -1.13
CA ILE A 28 -1.21 2.18 0.24
C ILE A 28 -0.98 3.59 0.76
N GLU A 29 -1.28 3.81 2.04
CA GLU A 29 -0.85 4.96 2.80
C GLU A 29 -0.07 4.47 4.02
N ALA A 30 1.01 5.16 4.33
CA ALA A 30 1.81 4.87 5.51
C ALA A 30 2.16 6.18 6.19
N GLU A 31 1.86 6.26 7.48
CA GLU A 31 2.26 7.37 8.33
C GLU A 31 3.30 6.83 9.31
N TYR A 32 4.58 7.14 9.09
CA TYR A 32 5.64 6.76 10.01
C TYR A 32 6.15 8.00 10.75
N PHE A 33 6.07 7.99 12.07
CA PHE A 33 6.68 8.99 12.94
C PHE A 33 7.53 8.31 14.01
N GLY A 34 8.84 8.51 13.98
CA GLY A 34 9.76 7.97 15.00
C GLY A 34 9.76 6.44 15.15
N GLY A 35 9.45 5.69 14.08
CA GLY A 35 9.43 4.22 14.09
C GLY A 35 8.09 3.59 14.47
N SER A 36 7.10 4.38 14.90
CA SER A 36 5.72 3.95 15.09
C SER A 36 4.83 4.55 13.99
N GLY A 37 3.82 3.81 13.55
CA GLY A 37 3.03 4.26 12.41
C GLY A 37 1.81 3.42 12.08
N SER A 38 0.86 4.04 11.39
CA SER A 38 -0.31 3.38 10.84
C SER A 38 -0.06 3.03 9.37
N GLN A 39 -0.70 1.96 8.89
CA GLN A 39 -0.70 1.60 7.49
C GLN A 39 -2.14 1.32 7.04
N SER A 40 -2.52 1.95 5.94
CA SER A 40 -3.77 1.69 5.25
C SER A 40 -3.48 1.13 3.86
N ALA A 41 -4.30 0.19 3.41
CA ALA A 41 -4.11 -0.50 2.14
C ALA A 41 -5.46 -0.93 1.55
N ILE A 42 -5.63 -0.69 0.24
CA ILE A 42 -6.82 -1.06 -0.53
C ILE A 42 -6.39 -1.70 -1.85
N LEU A 43 -7.04 -2.81 -2.21
CA LEU A 43 -6.78 -3.55 -3.43
C LEU A 43 -8.04 -3.53 -4.31
N PHE A 44 -7.84 -3.10 -5.54
CA PHE A 44 -8.85 -3.06 -6.58
C PHE A 44 -8.58 -4.16 -7.62
N ASP A 45 -9.64 -4.82 -8.08
CA ASP A 45 -9.59 -5.83 -9.14
C ASP A 45 -10.92 -5.78 -9.91
N ASP A 46 -10.87 -5.78 -11.23
CA ASP A 46 -12.03 -5.71 -12.12
C ASP A 46 -13.05 -4.60 -11.78
N GLY A 47 -12.54 -3.41 -11.42
CA GLY A 47 -13.40 -2.28 -11.07
C GLY A 47 -14.19 -2.44 -9.78
N VAL A 48 -13.75 -3.30 -8.85
CA VAL A 48 -14.29 -3.40 -7.48
C VAL A 48 -13.18 -3.44 -6.44
N VAL A 49 -13.53 -3.15 -5.18
CA VAL A 49 -12.61 -3.29 -4.04
C VAL A 49 -12.68 -4.72 -3.52
N ILE A 50 -11.55 -5.44 -3.55
CA ILE A 50 -11.45 -6.86 -3.12
C ILE A 50 -10.70 -7.04 -1.79
N PHE A 51 -10.07 -5.99 -1.29
CA PHE A 51 -9.46 -5.98 0.04
C PHE A 51 -9.27 -4.55 0.53
N GLU A 52 -9.52 -4.35 1.82
CA GLU A 52 -9.28 -3.11 2.53
C GLU A 52 -8.77 -3.41 3.94
N SER A 53 -7.77 -2.65 4.39
CA SER A 53 -7.22 -2.71 5.74
C SER A 53 -6.76 -1.32 6.14
N ILE A 54 -7.43 -0.74 7.13
CA ILE A 54 -7.29 0.66 7.54
C ILE A 54 -6.58 0.73 8.88
N SER A 55 -5.59 1.62 9.02
CA SER A 55 -4.90 1.95 10.28
C SER A 55 -4.42 0.73 11.08
N LYS A 56 -4.03 -0.33 10.37
CA LYS A 56 -3.53 -1.58 10.98
C LYS A 56 -2.05 -1.74 10.68
N GLN A 57 -1.32 -2.28 11.65
CA GLN A 57 0.03 -2.77 11.38
C GLN A 57 -0.03 -3.85 10.30
N ASN A 58 0.99 -3.89 9.43
CA ASN A 58 1.18 -4.92 8.41
C ASN A 58 0.16 -4.91 7.25
N SER A 59 -0.66 -3.85 7.09
CA SER A 59 -1.64 -3.72 5.99
C SER A 59 -0.99 -3.86 4.61
N ILE A 60 0.19 -3.24 4.41
CA ILE A 60 0.91 -3.25 3.14
C ILE A 60 1.34 -4.67 2.77
N ASN A 61 1.95 -5.40 3.71
CA ASN A 61 2.37 -6.78 3.48
C ASN A 61 1.19 -7.72 3.18
N LYS A 62 0.01 -7.48 3.78
CA LYS A 62 -1.22 -8.24 3.45
C LYS A 62 -1.69 -7.95 2.03
N LEU A 63 -1.67 -6.69 1.60
CA LEU A 63 -1.98 -6.30 0.24
C LEU A 63 -1.00 -6.93 -0.77
N LEU A 64 0.30 -6.81 -0.53
CA LEU A 64 1.33 -7.40 -1.40
C LEU A 64 1.18 -8.92 -1.51
N LYS A 65 0.82 -9.60 -0.40
CA LYS A 65 0.51 -11.04 -0.44
C LYS A 65 -0.67 -11.34 -1.38
N LYS A 66 -1.72 -10.51 -1.37
CA LYS A 66 -2.91 -10.69 -2.23
C LYS A 66 -2.64 -10.38 -3.70
N ILE A 67 -1.72 -9.46 -3.99
CA ILE A 67 -1.23 -9.20 -5.35
C ILE A 67 -0.39 -10.38 -5.88
N GLY A 68 0.17 -11.21 -4.99
CA GLY A 68 0.99 -12.37 -5.37
C GLY A 68 2.48 -12.19 -5.12
N VAL A 69 2.88 -11.11 -4.44
CA VAL A 69 4.28 -10.88 -4.07
C VAL A 69 4.76 -11.96 -3.11
N LYS A 70 5.85 -12.62 -3.49
CA LYS A 70 6.54 -13.61 -2.65
C LYS A 70 7.32 -12.89 -1.55
N LYS A 71 7.61 -13.60 -0.46
CA LYS A 71 8.54 -13.16 0.56
C LYS A 71 9.81 -14.01 0.49
N LYS A 72 10.97 -13.43 0.79
CA LYS A 72 12.19 -14.20 1.09
C LYS A 72 12.23 -14.56 2.58
N LEU A 73 13.09 -15.50 2.94
CA LEU A 73 13.35 -15.82 4.34
C LEU A 73 13.95 -14.56 5.02
N PHE A 74 13.44 -14.20 6.21
CA PHE A 74 13.88 -13.04 7.00
C PHE A 74 13.70 -11.64 6.36
N GLN A 75 12.96 -11.54 5.26
CA GLN A 75 12.65 -10.27 4.61
C GLN A 75 11.15 -10.15 4.39
N ASP A 76 10.56 -8.99 4.70
CA ASP A 76 9.15 -8.76 4.43
C ASP A 76 8.91 -8.47 2.93
N ARG A 77 7.64 -8.38 2.50
CA ARG A 77 7.33 -8.19 1.08
C ARG A 77 7.66 -6.78 0.61
N PHE A 78 7.53 -5.79 1.48
CA PHE A 78 7.79 -4.39 1.16
C PHE A 78 9.27 -4.16 0.86
N ASP A 79 10.14 -4.71 1.72
CA ASP A 79 11.58 -4.76 1.52
C ASP A 79 11.94 -5.60 0.30
N TYR A 80 11.27 -6.73 0.08
CA TYR A 80 11.55 -7.64 -1.04
C TYR A 80 11.39 -6.99 -2.42
N ILE A 81 10.41 -6.10 -2.58
CA ILE A 81 10.17 -5.36 -3.83
C ILE A 81 10.91 -4.01 -3.88
N GLY A 82 11.75 -3.71 -2.88
CA GLY A 82 12.57 -2.51 -2.85
C GLY A 82 11.81 -1.21 -2.58
N LEU A 83 10.61 -1.28 -2.02
CA LEU A 83 9.84 -0.08 -1.61
C LEU A 83 10.40 0.56 -0.32
N ASN A 84 11.37 -0.08 0.32
CA ASN A 84 12.08 0.45 1.49
C ASN A 84 13.29 1.31 1.14
N LYS A 85 13.58 1.54 -0.15
CA LYS A 85 14.61 2.49 -0.57
C LYS A 85 14.27 3.86 0.02
N PHE A 86 15.27 4.54 0.58
CA PHE A 86 15.08 5.85 1.18
C PHE A 86 14.18 5.81 2.43
N ARG A 87 14.10 4.67 3.13
CA ARG A 87 13.39 4.60 4.41
C ARG A 87 14.08 5.42 5.51
N LYS A 88 15.40 5.54 5.41
CA LYS A 88 16.25 6.34 6.28
C LYS A 88 16.48 7.71 5.63
N THR A 89 16.25 8.79 6.37
CA THR A 89 16.43 10.16 5.85
C THR A 89 17.87 10.38 5.37
N GLU A 90 18.84 9.70 5.97
CA GLU A 90 20.26 9.74 5.57
C GLU A 90 20.49 9.18 4.16
N GLU A 91 19.61 8.31 3.67
CA GLU A 91 19.71 7.75 2.32
C GLU A 91 19.21 8.72 1.24
N TRP A 92 18.55 9.83 1.59
CA TRP A 92 17.93 10.77 0.64
C TRP A 92 18.96 11.67 -0.06
N ILE A 93 20.12 11.92 0.57
CA ILE A 93 21.12 12.91 0.12
C ILE A 93 22.24 12.23 -0.68
N LYS A 94 21.91 11.28 -1.56
CA LYS A 94 22.89 10.68 -2.47
C LYS A 94 22.94 11.39 -3.81
#